data_AF-A0A8W8KEC7-F1
#
_entry.id   AF-A0A8W8KEC7-F1
#
_cell.length_a   1.000
_cell.length_b   1.000
_cell.length_c   1.000
_cell.angle_alpha   90.00
_cell.angle_beta   90.00
_cell.angle_gamma   90.00
#
_symmetry.space_group_name_H-M   'P 1'
#
loop_
_entity.id
_entity.type
_entity.pdbx_description
1 polymer ?
#
loop_
_entity_poly.entity_id
_entity_poly.type
_entity_poly.pdbx_seq_one_letter_code
_entity_poly.pdbx_strand_id
1 'polypeptide(L)'
;WKYQDHRLKDYRPYFKAVLCYMEAAWTKDTKTAKDEFPNDRHTMVSEDWSDIEQKNRFYAYAGGRDLSENLVFLPRTIMNVKNGTVEYSQWNYRILCHPLNKDVPLKVFEPIDDLATRLSKKYDIRQIAKTKAARFNLATYERHGHYDPDLGYGWINDVAYSSSLLDDYMMQIPGKNNYPGNLIEDTFGMKMFHPTIRGKVLNTGYYHRRYKYDRAGAMGTTTANRGYTDAHMWAAQTNSDHISNIEITDCQKVNNKRVCKQYHPKYSYAIPLEIIYMTPLLSWNPYNLNFHGDARGDAYVTAGGRHGGFNASTAFTGISEKNFYMTPKEFFGEIGHPVYKEAEESAVGVLDHHHNVQKVLPSGTRVFLPSIPGVGRLRTRYPIAPLFREGSSVYKELDALKELVNFIDSHSNLLQDPPSLVGKVPQLQPDAHFRTTLATKDPPGRHYHELFIEHADYERALRHEKITVETTQESSHTHMVEITYDSHSHHWVITQCDGEQHCWDGHSNMLTKID
;
A
#
# COMPACT_ATOMS: atom_id res chain seq x y z
N TRP A 1 19.64 10.94 5.88
CA TRP A 1 18.49 10.01 5.81
C TRP A 1 17.75 9.88 7.14
N LYS A 2 18.38 9.59 8.30
CA LYS A 2 17.67 9.48 9.60
C LYS A 2 16.65 10.61 9.84
N TYR A 3 17.09 11.86 9.69
CA TYR A 3 16.26 13.06 9.88
C TYR A 3 15.51 13.50 8.61
N GLN A 4 15.70 12.80 7.49
CA GLN A 4 15.21 13.16 6.15
C GLN A 4 15.42 14.63 5.74
N ASP A 5 16.49 15.24 6.26
CA ASP A 5 16.90 16.58 5.87
C ASP A 5 17.87 16.53 4.68
N HIS A 6 17.38 16.87 3.49
CA HIS A 6 18.17 16.92 2.26
C HIS A 6 19.06 18.17 2.16
N ARG A 7 18.91 19.16 3.06
CA ARG A 7 19.76 20.36 3.11
C ARG A 7 21.13 20.07 3.69
N LEU A 8 21.22 19.12 4.62
CA LEU A 8 22.49 18.65 5.19
C LEU A 8 23.32 17.89 4.14
N LYS A 9 22.67 16.96 3.44
CA LYS A 9 23.21 16.20 2.32
C LYS A 9 22.06 15.54 1.58
N ASP A 10 22.04 15.66 0.26
CA ASP A 10 21.01 14.99 -0.53
C ASP A 10 21.20 13.46 -0.46
N TYR A 11 20.32 12.80 0.30
CA TYR A 11 20.35 11.36 0.51
C TYR A 11 19.46 10.60 -0.48
N ARG A 12 18.57 11.28 -1.20
CA ARG A 12 17.51 10.67 -2.03
C ARG A 12 18.06 9.75 -3.13
N PRO A 13 19.23 10.03 -3.76
CA PRO A 13 19.83 9.09 -4.72
C PRO A 13 20.25 7.75 -4.10
N TYR A 14 20.55 7.76 -2.79
CA TYR A 14 21.16 6.64 -2.05
C TYR A 14 20.13 5.83 -1.25
N PHE A 15 19.07 6.48 -0.79
CA PHE A 15 18.01 5.86 0.01
C PHE A 15 16.66 5.95 -0.69
N LYS A 16 16.58 5.38 -1.89
CA LYS A 16 15.35 5.36 -2.68
C LYS A 16 14.25 4.60 -1.95
N ALA A 17 13.07 5.19 -1.88
CA ALA A 17 11.87 4.52 -1.41
C ALA A 17 11.33 3.59 -2.50
N VAL A 18 11.01 2.36 -2.11
CA VAL A 18 10.50 1.32 -2.99
C VAL A 18 9.25 0.73 -2.36
N LEU A 19 8.14 0.73 -3.09
CA LEU A 19 6.89 0.12 -2.66
C LEU A 19 6.86 -1.34 -3.11
N CYS A 20 6.86 -2.26 -2.17
CA CYS A 20 6.69 -3.68 -2.43
C CYS A 20 5.23 -4.09 -2.30
N TYR A 21 4.77 -4.92 -3.22
CA TYR A 21 3.37 -5.30 -3.38
C TYR A 21 3.28 -6.74 -3.87
N MET A 22 2.21 -7.44 -3.47
CA MET A 22 1.82 -8.72 -4.04
C MET A 22 0.96 -8.46 -5.27
N GLU A 23 1.43 -8.86 -6.45
CA GLU A 23 0.66 -8.88 -7.70
C GLU A 23 0.08 -10.28 -7.93
N ALA A 24 -1.22 -10.36 -8.16
CA ALA A 24 -1.92 -11.61 -8.42
C ALA A 24 -2.88 -11.52 -9.60
N ALA A 25 -3.17 -12.65 -10.25
CA ALA A 25 -4.15 -12.72 -11.32
C ALA A 25 -4.69 -14.15 -11.50
N TRP A 26 -5.87 -14.25 -12.09
CA TRP A 26 -6.41 -15.53 -12.57
C TRP A 26 -5.74 -15.89 -13.90
N THR A 27 -5.01 -17.00 -13.94
CA THR A 27 -4.28 -17.46 -15.13
C THR A 27 -4.96 -18.65 -15.80
N LYS A 28 -4.77 -18.77 -17.11
CA LYS A 28 -5.30 -19.87 -17.93
C LYS A 28 -4.52 -21.17 -17.78
N ASP A 29 -3.24 -21.10 -17.41
CA ASP A 29 -2.43 -22.28 -17.14
C ASP A 29 -2.85 -22.89 -15.79
N THR A 30 -3.36 -24.12 -15.84
CA THR A 30 -3.89 -24.87 -14.70
C THR A 30 -3.21 -26.22 -14.53
N LYS A 31 -2.23 -26.56 -15.38
CA LYS A 31 -1.56 -27.86 -15.34
C LYS A 31 -0.26 -27.81 -14.56
N THR A 32 0.55 -26.78 -14.79
CA THR A 32 1.82 -26.61 -14.11
C THR A 32 1.73 -25.48 -13.09
N ALA A 33 2.03 -25.80 -11.83
CA ALA A 33 2.26 -24.79 -10.82
C ALA A 33 3.74 -24.34 -10.94
N LYS A 34 3.96 -23.02 -10.96
CA LYS A 34 5.30 -22.43 -10.97
C LYS A 34 5.53 -21.75 -9.64
N ASP A 35 6.63 -22.11 -8.98
CA ASP A 35 7.09 -21.41 -7.80
C ASP A 35 7.72 -20.09 -8.24
N GLU A 36 7.00 -18.98 -8.06
CA GLU A 36 7.53 -17.66 -8.37
C GLU A 36 8.52 -17.16 -7.29
N PHE A 37 8.72 -17.92 -6.20
CA PHE A 37 9.64 -17.58 -5.11
C PHE A 37 10.31 -18.78 -4.44
N PRO A 38 11.19 -19.49 -5.16
CA PRO A 38 12.02 -20.49 -4.53
C PRO A 38 12.90 -19.82 -3.46
N ASN A 39 12.64 -20.15 -2.19
CA ASN A 39 13.50 -19.79 -1.06
C ASN A 39 13.94 -21.09 -0.37
N ASP A 40 15.12 -21.13 0.24
CA ASP A 40 15.65 -22.26 1.02
C ASP A 40 14.70 -22.78 2.10
N ARG A 41 13.72 -21.97 2.52
CA ARG A 41 12.68 -22.36 3.48
C ARG A 41 11.32 -22.68 2.88
N HIS A 42 11.08 -22.34 1.61
CA HIS A 42 9.80 -22.48 0.92
C HIS A 42 10.06 -22.77 -0.56
N THR A 43 10.26 -24.04 -0.89
CA THR A 43 10.14 -24.56 -2.25
C THR A 43 8.82 -25.28 -2.37
N MET A 44 8.07 -24.99 -3.42
CA MET A 44 6.81 -25.66 -3.72
C MET A 44 7.00 -27.18 -3.83
N VAL A 45 6.08 -27.93 -3.22
CA VAL A 45 6.22 -29.39 -3.03
C VAL A 45 5.91 -30.20 -4.31
N SER A 46 5.18 -29.61 -5.25
CA SER A 46 4.78 -30.27 -6.50
C SER A 46 4.73 -29.26 -7.63
N GLU A 47 5.12 -29.68 -8.83
CA GLU A 47 4.93 -28.91 -10.06
C GLU A 47 3.52 -29.12 -10.65
N ASP A 48 2.74 -30.08 -10.13
CA ASP A 48 1.34 -30.31 -10.51
C ASP A 48 0.39 -29.58 -9.54
N TRP A 49 -0.41 -28.69 -10.10
CA TRP A 49 -1.37 -27.91 -9.35
C TRP A 49 -2.50 -28.76 -8.74
N SER A 50 -2.94 -29.83 -9.42
CA SER A 50 -3.99 -30.71 -8.89
C SER A 50 -3.58 -31.38 -7.58
N ASP A 51 -2.30 -31.75 -7.47
CA ASP A 51 -1.73 -32.30 -6.23
C ASP A 51 -1.73 -31.23 -5.11
N ILE A 52 -1.30 -30.01 -5.41
CA ILE A 52 -1.32 -28.88 -4.46
C ILE A 52 -2.76 -28.61 -3.96
N GLU A 53 -3.74 -28.58 -4.85
CA GLU A 53 -5.14 -28.37 -4.46
C GLU A 53 -5.65 -29.50 -3.56
N GLN A 54 -5.41 -30.76 -3.94
CA GLN A 54 -5.90 -31.91 -3.18
C GLN A 54 -5.27 -31.97 -1.78
N LYS A 55 -3.98 -31.67 -1.66
CA LYS A 55 -3.29 -31.54 -0.36
C LYS A 55 -3.90 -30.41 0.48
N ASN A 56 -4.15 -29.24 -0.12
CA ASN A 56 -4.75 -28.10 0.59
C ASN A 56 -6.15 -28.44 1.11
N ARG A 57 -6.95 -29.11 0.27
CA ARG A 57 -8.29 -29.60 0.66
C ARG A 57 -8.16 -30.61 1.79
N PHE A 58 -7.30 -31.62 1.66
CA PHE A 58 -7.10 -32.62 2.72
C PHE A 58 -6.72 -31.94 4.05
N TYR A 59 -5.79 -30.98 4.04
CA TYR A 59 -5.40 -30.25 5.25
C TYR A 59 -6.55 -29.45 5.85
N ALA A 60 -7.35 -28.78 5.02
CA ALA A 60 -8.52 -28.04 5.47
C ALA A 60 -9.63 -28.94 6.04
N TYR A 61 -9.85 -30.13 5.46
CA TYR A 61 -10.91 -31.06 5.88
C TYR A 61 -10.51 -31.93 7.07
N ALA A 62 -9.29 -32.45 7.08
CA ALA A 62 -8.82 -33.40 8.07
C ALA A 62 -8.06 -32.75 9.23
N GLY A 63 -7.63 -31.49 9.09
CA GLY A 63 -6.79 -30.79 10.06
C GLY A 63 -5.38 -31.36 10.21
N GLY A 64 -5.05 -32.43 9.49
CA GLY A 64 -3.72 -33.02 9.42
C GLY A 64 -2.81 -32.21 8.51
N ARG A 65 -1.53 -32.13 8.82
CA ARG A 65 -0.50 -31.48 8.02
C ARG A 65 0.79 -32.32 8.03
N ASP A 66 1.45 -32.48 6.89
CA ASP A 66 2.83 -32.97 6.87
C ASP A 66 3.79 -31.88 7.40
N LEU A 67 4.59 -32.24 8.41
CA LEU A 67 5.56 -31.37 9.06
C LEU A 67 6.71 -30.94 8.14
N SER A 68 6.95 -31.68 7.06
CA SER A 68 8.03 -31.45 6.09
C SER A 68 7.58 -30.65 4.86
N GLU A 69 6.28 -30.41 4.68
CA GLU A 69 5.74 -29.80 3.46
C GLU A 69 5.49 -28.28 3.57
N ASN A 70 5.94 -27.59 2.52
CA ASN A 70 5.62 -26.20 2.22
C ASN A 70 4.54 -26.11 1.16
N LEU A 71 3.29 -26.21 1.60
CA LEU A 71 2.14 -26.14 0.71
C LEU A 71 1.74 -24.68 0.45
N VAL A 72 1.62 -24.31 -0.83
CA VAL A 72 1.12 -23.00 -1.25
C VAL A 72 -0.40 -23.06 -1.47
N PHE A 73 -1.13 -22.03 -1.04
CA PHE A 73 -2.56 -21.94 -1.30
C PHE A 73 -2.81 -21.17 -2.61
N LEU A 74 -3.14 -21.90 -3.67
CA LEU A 74 -3.41 -21.36 -5.02
C LEU A 74 -4.81 -21.79 -5.46
N PRO A 75 -5.88 -21.06 -5.09
CA PRO A 75 -7.24 -21.48 -5.38
C PRO A 75 -7.54 -21.51 -6.88
N ARG A 76 -8.52 -22.34 -7.28
CA ARG A 76 -9.15 -22.28 -8.60
C ARG A 76 -10.50 -21.60 -8.55
N THR A 77 -10.90 -21.04 -9.68
CA THR A 77 -12.27 -20.59 -9.91
C THR A 77 -12.74 -21.01 -11.29
N ILE A 78 -14.06 -21.02 -11.47
CA ILE A 78 -14.70 -21.12 -12.77
C ILE A 78 -14.77 -19.70 -13.33
N MET A 79 -14.06 -19.43 -14.42
CA MET A 79 -14.10 -18.11 -15.06
C MET A 79 -15.24 -18.01 -16.07
N ASN A 80 -15.44 -19.05 -16.89
CA ASN A 80 -16.50 -19.09 -17.89
C ASN A 80 -17.10 -20.49 -18.02
N VAL A 81 -18.32 -20.56 -18.56
CA VAL A 81 -18.97 -21.82 -18.97
C VAL A 81 -19.42 -21.67 -20.42
N LYS A 82 -18.79 -22.43 -21.32
CA LYS A 82 -19.06 -22.39 -22.76
C LYS A 82 -19.64 -23.72 -23.22
N ASN A 83 -20.87 -23.71 -23.72
CA ASN A 83 -21.54 -24.90 -24.25
C ASN A 83 -21.50 -26.10 -23.27
N GLY A 84 -21.66 -25.83 -21.97
CA GLY A 84 -21.57 -26.86 -20.91
C GLY A 84 -20.14 -27.26 -20.50
N THR A 85 -19.11 -26.74 -21.16
CA THR A 85 -17.71 -26.93 -20.77
C THR A 85 -17.27 -25.81 -19.83
N VAL A 86 -16.69 -26.19 -18.70
CA VAL A 86 -16.19 -25.26 -17.67
C VAL A 86 -14.76 -24.85 -18.00
N GLU A 87 -14.50 -23.54 -18.08
CA GLU A 87 -13.16 -22.97 -18.14
C GLU A 87 -12.69 -22.61 -16.73
N TYR A 88 -11.74 -23.41 -16.22
CA TYR A 88 -11.10 -23.15 -14.93
C TYR A 88 -9.98 -22.12 -15.07
N SER A 89 -9.68 -21.43 -13.98
CA SER A 89 -8.49 -20.59 -13.88
C SER A 89 -7.90 -20.68 -12.49
N GLN A 90 -6.60 -20.52 -12.42
CA GLN A 90 -5.82 -20.62 -11.20
C GLN A 90 -5.42 -19.24 -10.71
N TRP A 91 -5.51 -19.01 -9.41
CA TRP A 91 -4.97 -17.81 -8.79
C TRP A 91 -3.46 -17.97 -8.63
N ASN A 92 -2.69 -17.11 -9.31
CA ASN A 92 -1.24 -17.06 -9.18
C ASN A 92 -0.80 -15.67 -8.74
N TYR A 93 0.22 -15.62 -7.90
CA TYR A 93 0.74 -14.37 -7.35
C TYR A 93 2.26 -14.33 -7.33
N ARG A 94 2.79 -13.11 -7.33
CA ARG A 94 4.21 -12.78 -7.14
C ARG A 94 4.33 -11.50 -6.32
N ILE A 95 5.52 -11.17 -5.84
CA ILE A 95 5.82 -10.02 -4.99
C ILE A 95 6.90 -9.30 -5.75
N LEU A 96 6.60 -8.04 -6.00
CA LEU A 96 7.46 -7.16 -6.74
C LEU A 96 7.65 -5.91 -5.91
N CYS A 97 8.64 -5.13 -6.31
CA CYS A 97 8.97 -3.88 -5.67
C CYS A 97 9.16 -2.84 -6.77
N HIS A 98 8.50 -1.69 -6.64
CA HIS A 98 8.54 -0.59 -7.59
C HIS A 98 9.21 0.64 -6.97
N PRO A 99 10.27 1.20 -7.57
CA PRO A 99 10.89 2.42 -7.07
C PRO A 99 9.93 3.59 -7.28
N LEU A 100 9.61 4.32 -6.21
CA LEU A 100 8.70 5.46 -6.29
C LEU A 100 9.40 6.67 -6.92
N ASN A 101 8.64 7.48 -7.67
CA ASN A 101 9.19 8.65 -8.36
C ASN A 101 9.60 9.79 -7.41
N LYS A 102 9.07 9.80 -6.20
CA LYS A 102 9.32 10.80 -5.16
C LYS A 102 9.85 10.13 -3.91
N ASP A 103 10.59 10.89 -3.11
CA ASP A 103 10.94 10.46 -1.75
C ASP A 103 9.67 10.35 -0.91
N VAL A 104 9.66 9.40 0.03
CA VAL A 104 8.53 9.20 0.95
C VAL A 104 8.95 9.73 2.32
N PRO A 105 8.27 10.74 2.87
CA PRO A 105 8.65 11.27 4.16
C PRO A 105 8.15 10.35 5.30
N LEU A 106 9.00 10.05 6.27
CA LEU A 106 8.71 9.16 7.40
C LEU A 106 7.54 9.64 8.25
N LYS A 107 7.29 10.95 8.29
CA LYS A 107 6.14 11.51 9.03
C LYS A 107 4.78 11.00 8.53
N VAL A 108 4.69 10.49 7.31
CA VAL A 108 3.41 10.04 6.71
C VAL A 108 2.96 8.67 7.19
N PHE A 109 3.81 7.93 7.90
CA PHE A 109 3.41 6.65 8.46
C PHE A 109 2.61 6.84 9.74
N GLU A 110 1.78 5.87 10.11
CA GLU A 110 1.15 5.82 11.42
C GLU A 110 1.14 4.37 11.92
N PRO A 111 1.63 4.07 13.14
CA PRO A 111 1.56 2.74 13.69
C PRO A 111 0.10 2.33 13.89
N ILE A 112 -0.29 1.18 13.33
CA ILE A 112 -1.63 0.62 13.51
C ILE A 112 -1.76 0.06 14.93
N ASP A 113 -2.91 0.31 15.55
CA ASP A 113 -3.25 -0.28 16.84
C ASP A 113 -3.62 -1.78 16.73
N ASP A 114 -2.59 -2.62 16.72
CA ASP A 114 -2.74 -4.07 16.97
C ASP A 114 -2.82 -4.34 18.48
N LEU A 115 -4.01 -4.14 19.02
CA LEU A 115 -4.30 -4.35 20.43
C LEU A 115 -4.02 -5.78 20.89
N ALA A 116 -4.24 -6.79 20.03
CA ALA A 116 -3.99 -8.20 20.39
C ALA A 116 -2.50 -8.45 20.67
N THR A 117 -1.63 -7.95 19.79
CA THR A 117 -0.18 -8.04 19.98
C THR A 117 0.27 -7.20 21.19
N ARG A 118 -0.26 -5.99 21.34
CA ARG A 118 0.03 -5.10 22.47
C ARG A 118 -0.34 -5.74 23.82
N LEU A 119 -1.53 -6.34 23.93
CA LEU A 119 -1.99 -7.01 25.14
C LEU A 119 -1.12 -8.23 25.48
N SER A 120 -0.82 -9.08 24.49
CA SER A 120 0.03 -10.26 24.69
C SER A 120 1.45 -9.88 25.16
N LYS A 121 2.01 -8.80 24.60
CA LYS A 121 3.37 -8.34 24.93
C LYS A 121 3.42 -7.33 26.08
N LYS A 122 2.28 -6.84 26.55
CA LYS A 122 2.15 -5.72 27.50
C LYS A 122 2.89 -4.47 27.00
N TYR A 123 2.75 -4.17 25.71
CA TYR A 123 3.37 -3.01 25.06
C TYR A 123 2.35 -1.89 24.85
N ASP A 124 2.80 -0.66 25.04
CA ASP A 124 2.10 0.52 24.52
C ASP A 124 2.32 0.68 23.01
N ILE A 125 1.60 1.64 22.39
CA ILE A 125 1.69 1.90 20.95
C ILE A 125 3.10 2.35 20.52
N ARG A 126 3.83 3.06 21.41
CA ARG A 126 5.18 3.59 21.12
C ARG A 126 6.21 2.48 21.10
N GLN A 127 6.07 1.54 22.01
CA GLN A 127 6.91 0.36 22.13
C GLN A 127 6.68 -0.56 20.93
N ILE A 128 5.42 -0.87 20.58
CA ILE A 128 5.14 -1.79 19.46
C ILE A 128 5.64 -1.23 18.12
N ALA A 129 5.51 0.08 17.88
CA ALA A 129 5.99 0.77 16.67
C ALA A 129 7.50 0.55 16.42
N LYS A 130 8.29 0.40 17.50
CA LYS A 130 9.74 0.17 17.46
C LYS A 130 10.13 -1.31 17.30
N THR A 131 9.16 -2.21 17.11
CA THR A 131 9.40 -3.65 16.92
C THR A 131 9.23 -4.11 15.48
N LYS A 132 9.76 -5.29 15.14
CA LYS A 132 9.56 -5.92 13.82
C LYS A 132 8.07 -6.27 13.55
N ALA A 133 7.25 -6.33 14.59
CA ALA A 133 5.82 -6.63 14.50
C ALA A 133 4.96 -5.42 14.08
N ALA A 134 5.47 -4.19 14.20
CA ALA A 134 4.72 -3.00 13.82
C ALA A 134 4.22 -3.06 12.37
N ARG A 135 3.02 -2.54 12.18
CA ARG A 135 2.41 -2.27 10.88
C ARG A 135 2.03 -0.80 10.81
N PHE A 136 1.95 -0.27 9.60
CA PHE A 136 1.75 1.15 9.37
C PHE A 136 0.64 1.43 8.36
N ASN A 137 -0.12 2.48 8.62
CA ASN A 137 -0.93 3.17 7.62
C ASN A 137 -0.14 4.32 7.00
N LEU A 138 -0.65 4.86 5.90
CA LEU A 138 -0.10 6.04 5.24
C LEU A 138 -1.12 7.17 5.26
N ALA A 139 -0.63 8.38 5.50
CA ALA A 139 -1.43 9.59 5.43
C ALA A 139 -2.04 9.79 4.04
N THR A 140 -3.23 10.38 3.97
CA THR A 140 -3.79 10.78 2.68
C THR A 140 -2.97 11.85 1.98
N TYR A 141 -2.42 12.80 2.74
CA TYR A 141 -1.52 13.83 2.23
C TYR A 141 -0.29 13.96 3.13
N GLU A 142 0.87 14.31 2.56
CA GLU A 142 2.13 14.39 3.32
C GLU A 142 2.08 15.36 4.51
N ARG A 143 1.28 16.42 4.40
CA ARG A 143 1.08 17.44 5.44
C ARG A 143 0.26 16.93 6.63
N HIS A 144 -0.46 15.82 6.50
CA HIS A 144 -1.32 15.27 7.56
C HIS A 144 -0.62 14.21 8.41
N GLY A 145 0.59 13.80 8.02
CA GLY A 145 1.38 12.85 8.76
C GLY A 145 2.23 13.53 9.83
N HIS A 146 2.16 13.02 11.07
CA HIS A 146 2.88 13.54 12.24
C HIS A 146 3.75 12.49 12.95
N TYR A 147 4.15 11.41 12.27
CA TYR A 147 4.92 10.35 12.89
C TYR A 147 6.39 10.67 13.10
N ASP A 148 6.86 10.37 14.31
CA ASP A 148 8.24 10.41 14.71
C ASP A 148 8.76 8.98 14.95
N PRO A 149 9.66 8.45 14.09
CA PRO A 149 10.26 7.13 14.26
C PRO A 149 11.05 6.94 15.55
N ASP A 150 11.69 7.98 16.08
CA ASP A 150 12.49 7.93 17.30
C ASP A 150 11.58 7.88 18.54
N LEU A 151 10.40 8.51 18.50
CA LEU A 151 9.38 8.38 19.53
C LEU A 151 8.56 7.09 19.38
N GLY A 152 8.41 6.58 18.16
CA GLY A 152 7.52 5.47 17.83
C GLY A 152 6.04 5.88 17.89
N TYR A 153 5.75 7.17 17.81
CA TYR A 153 4.42 7.73 17.95
C TYR A 153 4.14 8.71 16.81
N GLY A 154 2.89 8.72 16.37
CA GLY A 154 2.39 9.59 15.32
C GLY A 154 0.90 9.40 15.22
N TRP A 155 0.26 10.35 14.54
CA TRP A 155 -1.13 10.25 14.12
C TRP A 155 -1.23 10.83 12.72
N ILE A 156 -2.31 10.46 12.04
CA ILE A 156 -2.69 11.05 10.76
C ILE A 156 -3.98 11.86 10.98
N ASN A 157 -3.99 13.10 10.51
CA ASN A 157 -5.23 13.86 10.37
C ASN A 157 -5.87 13.48 9.04
N ASP A 158 -6.52 12.31 8.98
CA ASP A 158 -7.01 11.80 7.70
C ASP A 158 -8.22 12.60 7.21
N VAL A 159 -8.47 12.59 5.90
CA VAL A 159 -9.65 13.26 5.34
C VAL A 159 -10.53 12.20 4.73
N ALA A 160 -11.71 12.02 5.32
CA ALA A 160 -12.72 11.15 4.75
C ALA A 160 -12.96 11.48 3.26
N TYR A 161 -13.21 10.45 2.45
CA TYR A 161 -13.59 10.58 1.03
C TYR A 161 -12.51 11.12 0.08
N SER A 162 -11.23 11.16 0.46
CA SER A 162 -10.13 11.68 -0.39
C SER A 162 -9.24 10.59 -1.01
N SER A 163 -8.42 10.96 -1.99
CA SER A 163 -7.44 10.05 -2.61
C SER A 163 -6.19 10.01 -1.74
N SER A 164 -5.75 8.83 -1.32
CA SER A 164 -4.62 8.70 -0.38
C SER A 164 -3.26 8.77 -1.07
N LEU A 165 -2.16 9.03 -0.32
CA LEU A 165 -0.81 8.90 -0.87
C LEU A 165 -0.55 7.49 -1.42
N LEU A 166 -1.14 6.47 -0.78
CA LEU A 166 -1.00 5.10 -1.23
C LEU A 166 -1.67 4.88 -2.60
N ASP A 167 -2.78 5.57 -2.89
CA ASP A 167 -3.39 5.57 -4.22
C ASP A 167 -2.46 6.14 -5.28
N ASP A 168 -1.86 7.30 -4.99
CA ASP A 168 -0.92 7.98 -5.88
C ASP A 168 0.34 7.13 -6.14
N TYR A 169 0.79 6.38 -5.13
CA TYR A 169 1.93 5.47 -5.27
C TYR A 169 1.57 4.22 -6.08
N MET A 170 0.42 3.61 -5.83
CA MET A 170 -0.05 2.44 -6.58
C MET A 170 -0.32 2.78 -8.05
N MET A 171 -0.82 3.98 -8.36
CA MET A 171 -1.04 4.45 -9.73
C MET A 171 0.25 4.63 -10.56
N GLN A 172 1.43 4.60 -9.92
CA GLN A 172 2.73 4.58 -10.64
C GLN A 172 3.12 3.18 -11.10
N ILE A 173 2.51 2.14 -10.53
CA ILE A 173 2.91 0.75 -10.74
C ILE A 173 2.18 0.18 -11.97
N PRO A 174 2.91 -0.28 -13.01
CA PRO A 174 2.29 -0.94 -14.14
C PRO A 174 1.78 -2.34 -13.75
N GLY A 175 0.65 -2.74 -14.34
CA GLY A 175 0.13 -4.11 -14.25
C GLY A 175 0.89 -5.11 -15.12
N LYS A 176 0.22 -6.20 -15.50
CA LYS A 176 0.81 -7.28 -16.32
C LYS A 176 1.29 -6.86 -17.71
N ASN A 177 0.86 -5.69 -18.20
CA ASN A 177 1.36 -5.09 -19.44
C ASN A 177 2.72 -4.40 -19.31
N ASN A 178 3.25 -4.30 -18.08
CA ASN A 178 4.50 -3.63 -17.76
C ASN A 178 4.49 -2.14 -18.19
N TYR A 179 5.64 -1.46 -18.13
CA TYR A 179 5.76 -0.02 -18.41
C TYR A 179 5.10 0.47 -19.72
N PRO A 180 5.15 -0.27 -20.84
CA PRO A 180 4.49 0.14 -22.09
C PRO A 180 2.96 0.07 -22.05
N GLY A 181 2.36 -0.49 -21.00
CA GLY A 181 0.92 -0.66 -20.87
C GLY A 181 0.18 0.66 -20.98
N ASN A 182 -0.67 0.78 -22.01
CA ASN A 182 -1.60 1.89 -22.16
C ASN A 182 -2.95 1.31 -22.56
N LEU A 183 -3.80 1.08 -21.55
CA LEU A 183 -5.13 0.52 -21.72
C LEU A 183 -6.15 1.53 -21.25
N ILE A 184 -7.32 1.50 -21.88
CA ILE A 184 -8.46 2.35 -21.56
C ILE A 184 -9.64 1.42 -21.38
N GLU A 185 -10.29 1.50 -20.22
CA GLU A 185 -11.56 0.81 -20.03
C GLU A 185 -12.66 1.56 -20.78
N ASP A 186 -13.38 0.81 -21.62
CA ASP A 186 -14.54 1.28 -22.38
C ASP A 186 -15.70 0.27 -22.36
N THR A 187 -15.63 -0.72 -21.45
CA THR A 187 -16.70 -1.71 -21.25
C THR A 187 -18.02 -1.00 -20.97
N PHE A 188 -19.09 -1.48 -21.60
CA PHE A 188 -20.43 -0.85 -21.60
C PHE A 188 -20.47 0.57 -22.21
N GLY A 189 -19.45 0.97 -22.96
CA GLY A 189 -19.35 2.31 -23.54
C GLY A 189 -19.07 3.40 -22.49
N MET A 190 -18.67 3.02 -21.28
CA MET A 190 -18.34 3.94 -20.19
C MET A 190 -16.82 4.06 -20.07
N LYS A 191 -16.30 5.27 -20.26
CA LYS A 191 -14.86 5.51 -20.13
C LYS A 191 -14.49 5.85 -18.71
N MET A 192 -13.35 5.34 -18.26
CA MET A 192 -12.77 5.71 -16.96
C MET A 192 -11.82 6.91 -17.09
N PHE A 193 -11.93 7.84 -16.15
CA PHE A 193 -11.16 9.07 -16.04
C PHE A 193 -10.40 9.10 -14.71
N HIS A 194 -9.33 9.88 -14.71
CA HIS A 194 -8.50 10.11 -13.54
C HIS A 194 -9.35 10.74 -12.41
N PRO A 195 -9.22 10.28 -11.16
CA PRO A 195 -10.08 10.76 -10.08
C PRO A 195 -9.85 12.23 -9.71
N THR A 196 -8.63 12.73 -9.90
CA THR A 196 -8.22 14.10 -9.52
C THR A 196 -7.91 15.03 -10.70
N ILE A 197 -7.83 14.53 -11.94
CA ILE A 197 -7.45 15.35 -13.11
C ILE A 197 -8.57 15.28 -14.14
N ARG A 198 -9.32 16.38 -14.32
CA ARG A 198 -10.46 16.42 -15.24
C ARG A 198 -10.08 16.13 -16.69
N GLY A 199 -10.95 15.38 -17.37
CA GLY A 199 -10.79 15.06 -18.80
C GLY A 199 -9.65 14.10 -19.13
N LYS A 200 -8.75 13.82 -18.18
CA LYS A 200 -7.68 12.84 -18.35
C LYS A 200 -8.26 11.45 -18.29
N VAL A 201 -8.27 10.77 -19.42
CA VAL A 201 -8.62 9.34 -19.50
C VAL A 201 -7.63 8.56 -18.62
N LEU A 202 -8.17 7.65 -17.82
CA LEU A 202 -7.37 6.83 -16.92
C LEU A 202 -6.66 5.73 -17.71
N ASN A 203 -5.34 5.62 -17.56
CA ASN A 203 -4.61 4.45 -18.06
C ASN A 203 -4.86 3.28 -17.11
N THR A 204 -5.78 2.40 -17.50
CA THR A 204 -6.18 1.24 -16.70
C THR A 204 -5.15 0.13 -16.70
N GLY A 205 -4.08 0.22 -17.51
CA GLY A 205 -2.94 -0.69 -17.46
C GLY A 205 -2.05 -0.52 -16.22
N TYR A 206 -2.29 0.52 -15.42
CA TYR A 206 -1.62 0.78 -14.13
C TYR A 206 -2.58 0.52 -12.97
N TYR A 207 -2.03 0.17 -11.81
CA TYR A 207 -2.84 -0.19 -10.64
C TYR A 207 -3.61 1.01 -10.08
N HIS A 208 -4.93 0.91 -10.09
CA HIS A 208 -5.82 1.95 -9.56
C HIS A 208 -6.99 1.28 -8.83
N ARG A 209 -7.50 1.94 -7.79
CA ARG A 209 -8.79 1.57 -7.17
C ARG A 209 -9.85 2.64 -7.36
N ARG A 210 -9.47 3.93 -7.35
CA ARG A 210 -10.39 5.06 -7.52
C ARG A 210 -10.37 5.60 -8.94
N TYR A 211 -11.53 5.91 -9.49
CA TYR A 211 -11.69 6.44 -10.84
C TYR A 211 -13.03 7.20 -10.98
N LYS A 212 -13.18 7.97 -12.07
CA LYS A 212 -14.43 8.66 -12.43
C LYS A 212 -14.99 8.12 -13.76
N TYR A 213 -16.29 8.04 -13.93
CA TYR A 213 -16.93 7.79 -15.22
C TYR A 213 -17.26 9.09 -15.95
N ASP A 214 -17.50 9.03 -17.27
CA ASP A 214 -18.04 10.16 -18.06
C ASP A 214 -19.51 10.46 -17.75
N ARG A 215 -20.22 9.53 -17.10
CA ARG A 215 -21.66 9.61 -16.82
C ARG A 215 -21.96 9.08 -15.44
N ALA A 216 -23.01 9.60 -14.84
CA ALA A 216 -23.49 9.16 -13.55
C ALA A 216 -24.04 7.73 -13.59
N GLY A 217 -23.74 6.93 -12.57
CA GLY A 217 -24.36 5.61 -12.39
C GLY A 217 -25.82 5.72 -11.90
N ALA A 218 -26.43 4.58 -11.57
CA ALA A 218 -27.80 4.54 -11.03
C ALA A 218 -27.96 5.25 -9.68
N MET A 219 -26.88 5.32 -8.89
CA MET A 219 -26.82 6.11 -7.66
C MET A 219 -26.55 7.60 -7.91
N GLY A 220 -26.32 7.97 -9.17
CA GLY A 220 -25.99 9.31 -9.66
C GLY A 220 -24.55 9.78 -9.36
N THR A 221 -23.70 8.93 -8.78
CA THR A 221 -22.28 9.24 -8.58
C THR A 221 -21.50 9.01 -9.88
N THR A 222 -20.52 9.87 -10.13
CA THR A 222 -19.51 9.67 -11.20
C THR A 222 -18.24 9.03 -10.66
N THR A 223 -17.93 9.24 -9.38
CA THR A 223 -16.78 8.64 -8.70
C THR A 223 -17.11 7.22 -8.27
N ALA A 224 -16.19 6.29 -8.52
CA ALA A 224 -16.30 4.91 -8.10
C ALA A 224 -14.96 4.40 -7.54
N ASN A 225 -15.08 3.48 -6.58
CA ASN A 225 -13.95 2.76 -6.00
C ASN A 225 -14.09 1.27 -6.31
N ARG A 226 -12.99 0.63 -6.73
CA ARG A 226 -12.84 -0.82 -6.75
C ARG A 226 -12.62 -1.31 -5.32
N GLY A 227 -13.11 -2.50 -5.01
CA GLY A 227 -12.86 -3.13 -3.71
C GLY A 227 -13.71 -2.57 -2.57
N TYR A 228 -15.03 -2.42 -2.76
CA TYR A 228 -15.99 -1.92 -1.75
C TYR A 228 -15.84 -2.56 -0.34
N THR A 229 -15.24 -3.74 -0.27
CA THR A 229 -14.98 -4.51 0.96
C THR A 229 -13.51 -4.51 1.42
N ASP A 230 -12.57 -4.06 0.59
CA ASP A 230 -11.14 -4.07 0.89
C ASP A 230 -10.46 -2.79 0.35
N ALA A 231 -10.10 -1.91 1.27
CA ALA A 231 -9.37 -0.68 0.96
C ALA A 231 -7.97 -0.97 0.41
N HIS A 232 -7.41 -2.17 0.59
CA HIS A 232 -6.04 -2.49 0.23
C HIS A 232 -5.87 -3.26 -1.08
N MET A 233 -6.87 -3.28 -1.97
CA MET A 233 -6.80 -3.97 -3.26
C MET A 233 -6.92 -3.01 -4.46
N TRP A 234 -5.87 -2.96 -5.28
CA TRP A 234 -5.84 -2.22 -6.55
C TRP A 234 -5.96 -3.17 -7.73
N ALA A 235 -6.48 -2.70 -8.85
CA ALA A 235 -6.60 -3.48 -10.08
C ALA A 235 -5.96 -2.78 -11.27
N ALA A 236 -5.43 -3.57 -12.19
CA ALA A 236 -4.94 -3.12 -13.49
C ALA A 236 -5.52 -4.04 -14.57
N GLN A 237 -5.98 -3.45 -15.67
CA GLN A 237 -6.34 -4.19 -16.87
C GLN A 237 -5.10 -4.76 -17.53
N THR A 238 -5.31 -5.84 -18.30
CA THR A 238 -4.25 -6.41 -19.13
C THR A 238 -4.80 -6.96 -20.44
N ASN A 239 -3.97 -7.00 -21.47
CA ASN A 239 -4.26 -7.73 -22.70
C ASN A 239 -3.56 -9.11 -22.76
N SER A 240 -2.74 -9.45 -21.76
CA SER A 240 -1.95 -10.69 -21.72
C SER A 240 -2.81 -11.93 -21.91
N ASP A 241 -2.39 -12.84 -22.79
CA ASP A 241 -3.15 -14.05 -23.10
C ASP A 241 -3.06 -15.13 -22.03
N HIS A 242 -2.09 -15.02 -21.13
CA HIS A 242 -1.94 -15.90 -19.97
C HIS A 242 -2.97 -15.61 -18.87
N ILE A 243 -3.59 -14.42 -18.91
CA ILE A 243 -4.60 -14.00 -17.92
C ILE A 243 -6.00 -14.35 -18.44
N SER A 244 -6.80 -14.93 -17.57
CA SER A 244 -8.16 -15.33 -17.87
C SER A 244 -9.06 -14.10 -17.99
N ASN A 245 -9.91 -14.11 -19.02
CA ASN A 245 -10.91 -13.08 -19.22
C ASN A 245 -12.25 -13.49 -18.58
N ILE A 246 -13.02 -12.48 -18.19
CA ILE A 246 -14.44 -12.64 -17.86
C ILE A 246 -15.22 -12.40 -19.14
N GLU A 247 -16.11 -13.31 -19.53
CA GLU A 247 -16.99 -13.10 -20.69
C GLU A 247 -18.27 -12.40 -20.29
N ILE A 248 -18.48 -11.22 -20.86
CA ILE A 248 -19.65 -10.39 -20.58
C ILE A 248 -20.33 -10.08 -21.91
N THR A 249 -21.63 -10.36 -21.99
CA THR A 249 -22.45 -9.95 -23.13
C THR A 249 -23.40 -8.85 -22.67
N ASP A 250 -23.21 -7.64 -23.19
CA ASP A 250 -24.15 -6.54 -22.99
C ASP A 250 -25.09 -6.46 -24.19
N CYS A 251 -26.39 -6.48 -23.93
CA CYS A 251 -27.41 -6.42 -24.97
C CYS A 251 -28.30 -5.19 -24.77
N GLN A 252 -28.17 -4.21 -25.65
CA GLN A 252 -28.95 -2.98 -25.60
C GLN A 252 -29.99 -2.95 -26.74
N LYS A 253 -31.11 -2.27 -26.51
CA LYS A 253 -32.09 -1.99 -27.57
C LYS A 253 -31.68 -0.69 -28.27
N VAL A 254 -31.25 -0.79 -29.52
CA VAL A 254 -30.95 0.35 -30.39
C VAL A 254 -31.96 0.33 -31.54
N ASN A 255 -32.76 1.39 -31.69
CA ASN A 255 -33.81 1.48 -32.72
C ASN A 255 -34.77 0.27 -32.75
N ASN A 256 -35.28 -0.15 -31.58
CA ASN A 256 -36.10 -1.36 -31.39
C ASN A 256 -35.45 -2.70 -31.81
N LYS A 257 -34.17 -2.71 -32.16
CA LYS A 257 -33.41 -3.94 -32.42
C LYS A 257 -32.47 -4.23 -31.24
N ARG A 258 -32.42 -5.49 -30.83
CA ARG A 258 -31.48 -5.95 -29.81
C ARG A 258 -30.09 -6.07 -30.44
N VAL A 259 -29.16 -5.23 -29.99
CA VAL A 259 -27.75 -5.26 -30.39
C VAL A 259 -26.96 -5.74 -29.18
N CYS A 260 -26.23 -6.84 -29.33
CA CYS A 260 -25.39 -7.40 -28.28
C CYS A 260 -23.92 -7.20 -28.61
N LYS A 261 -23.15 -6.68 -27.65
CA LYS A 261 -21.69 -6.55 -27.71
C LYS A 261 -21.06 -7.46 -26.65
N GLN A 262 -20.06 -8.22 -27.06
CA GLN A 262 -19.27 -9.05 -26.16
C GLN A 262 -18.03 -8.30 -25.70
N TYR A 263 -17.68 -8.48 -24.43
CA TYR A 263 -16.50 -7.95 -23.79
C TYR A 263 -15.72 -9.08 -23.13
N HIS A 264 -14.40 -8.95 -23.16
CA HIS A 264 -13.46 -9.93 -22.61
C HIS A 264 -12.42 -9.25 -21.69
N PRO A 265 -12.84 -8.47 -20.67
CA PRO A 265 -11.89 -7.81 -19.80
C PRO A 265 -11.03 -8.83 -19.04
N LYS A 266 -9.75 -8.50 -18.90
CA LYS A 266 -8.77 -9.26 -18.11
C LYS A 266 -8.14 -8.33 -17.09
N TYR A 267 -7.94 -8.82 -15.87
CA TYR A 267 -7.47 -8.01 -14.76
C TYR A 267 -6.38 -8.73 -13.96
N SER A 268 -5.42 -7.96 -13.49
CA SER A 268 -4.53 -8.31 -12.38
C SER A 268 -4.81 -7.41 -11.18
N TYR A 269 -4.45 -7.89 -10.00
CA TYR A 269 -4.69 -7.26 -8.72
C TYR A 269 -3.37 -7.04 -8.01
N ALA A 270 -3.29 -5.99 -7.20
CA ALA A 270 -2.13 -5.71 -6.37
C ALA A 270 -2.54 -5.33 -4.95
N ILE A 271 -1.80 -5.87 -3.97
CA ILE A 271 -1.93 -5.57 -2.55
C ILE A 271 -0.59 -5.00 -2.06
N PRO A 272 -0.53 -3.75 -1.57
CA PRO A 272 0.70 -3.18 -1.03
C PRO A 272 1.10 -3.92 0.26
N LEU A 273 2.38 -4.22 0.39
CA LEU A 273 2.92 -4.98 1.52
C LEU A 273 3.80 -4.13 2.43
N GLU A 274 4.69 -3.32 1.84
CA GLU A 274 5.61 -2.49 2.61
C GLU A 274 6.29 -1.42 1.76
N ILE A 275 6.72 -0.34 2.41
CA ILE A 275 7.68 0.61 1.83
C ILE A 275 9.06 0.31 2.42
N ILE A 276 10.03 0.13 1.53
CA ILE A 276 11.42 -0.15 1.85
C ILE A 276 12.27 1.03 1.41
N TYR A 277 13.07 1.55 2.33
CA TYR A 277 14.15 2.47 1.99
C TYR A 277 15.39 1.65 1.69
N MET A 278 15.82 1.71 0.43
CA MET A 278 17.06 1.08 -0.01
C MET A 278 18.26 1.71 0.72
N THR A 279 19.38 1.00 0.77
CA THR A 279 20.59 1.52 1.41
C THR A 279 21.81 1.27 0.53
N PRO A 280 22.83 2.14 0.58
CA PRO A 280 24.09 1.92 -0.13
C PRO A 280 24.83 0.66 0.30
N LEU A 281 24.50 0.10 1.47
CA LEU A 281 25.13 -1.10 2.02
C LEU A 281 24.98 -2.32 1.09
N LEU A 282 23.92 -2.35 0.28
CA LEU A 282 23.69 -3.39 -0.73
C LEU A 282 24.78 -3.47 -1.81
N SER A 283 25.51 -2.37 -2.02
CA SER A 283 26.57 -2.25 -3.03
C SER A 283 27.93 -1.88 -2.44
N TRP A 284 28.01 -1.64 -1.13
CA TRP A 284 29.24 -1.22 -0.48
C TRP A 284 30.09 -2.43 -0.13
N ASN A 285 31.11 -2.70 -0.96
CA ASN A 285 32.05 -3.81 -0.82
C ASN A 285 33.47 -3.29 -0.55
N PRO A 286 33.77 -2.78 0.66
CA PRO A 286 35.05 -2.14 0.96
C PRO A 286 36.24 -3.13 0.97
N TYR A 287 35.98 -4.41 1.22
CA TYR A 287 37.00 -5.46 1.20
C TYR A 287 37.18 -6.12 -0.18
N ASN A 288 36.46 -5.63 -1.20
CA ASN A 288 36.47 -6.21 -2.54
C ASN A 288 36.25 -7.74 -2.54
N LEU A 289 35.23 -8.21 -1.81
CA LEU A 289 34.90 -9.64 -1.73
C LEU A 289 34.41 -10.17 -3.09
N ASN A 290 34.83 -11.39 -3.45
CA ASN A 290 34.46 -12.05 -4.70
C ASN A 290 32.99 -12.47 -4.73
N PHE A 291 32.22 -12.01 -5.71
CA PHE A 291 30.85 -12.48 -5.94
C PHE A 291 30.81 -13.63 -6.94
N HIS A 292 30.33 -14.78 -6.47
CA HIS A 292 30.29 -16.03 -7.25
C HIS A 292 28.93 -16.30 -7.92
N GLY A 293 27.94 -15.42 -7.76
CA GLY A 293 26.65 -15.53 -8.42
C GLY A 293 25.66 -16.43 -7.68
N ASP A 294 24.92 -17.21 -8.47
CA ASP A 294 23.73 -17.98 -8.10
C ASP A 294 24.06 -19.32 -7.38
N ALA A 295 23.18 -20.32 -7.50
CA ALA A 295 23.31 -21.64 -6.91
C ALA A 295 24.68 -22.32 -7.11
N ARG A 296 25.34 -22.14 -8.26
CA ARG A 296 26.69 -22.68 -8.47
C ARG A 296 27.73 -21.92 -7.63
N GLY A 297 27.54 -20.62 -7.49
CA GLY A 297 28.32 -19.78 -6.59
C GLY A 297 28.10 -20.13 -5.12
N ASP A 298 26.86 -20.39 -4.71
CA ASP A 298 26.53 -20.80 -3.33
C ASP A 298 27.26 -22.09 -2.92
N ALA A 299 27.27 -23.10 -3.81
CA ALA A 299 27.98 -24.34 -3.59
C ALA A 299 29.50 -24.13 -3.51
N TYR A 300 30.05 -23.21 -4.31
CA TYR A 300 31.47 -22.87 -4.28
C TYR A 300 31.87 -22.17 -2.98
N VAL A 301 31.08 -21.19 -2.54
CA VAL A 301 31.34 -20.39 -1.34
C VAL A 301 31.36 -21.25 -0.07
N THR A 302 30.53 -22.29 -0.04
CA THR A 302 30.36 -23.24 1.09
C THR A 302 31.19 -24.53 0.95
N ALA A 303 31.93 -24.69 -0.16
CA ALA A 303 32.67 -25.91 -0.46
C ALA A 303 33.66 -26.28 0.66
N GLY A 304 33.81 -27.59 0.90
CA GLY A 304 34.71 -28.11 1.94
C GLY A 304 34.20 -27.91 3.38
N GLY A 305 32.88 -27.73 3.57
CA GLY A 305 32.28 -27.57 4.90
C GLY A 305 32.42 -26.16 5.48
N ARG A 306 32.66 -25.16 4.63
CA ARG A 306 32.74 -23.75 5.03
C ARG A 306 31.36 -23.25 5.42
N HIS A 307 31.31 -22.62 6.59
CA HIS A 307 30.07 -22.20 7.25
C HIS A 307 30.18 -20.78 7.81
N GLY A 308 31.15 -19.99 7.32
CA GLY A 308 31.34 -18.60 7.73
C GLY A 308 32.09 -18.43 9.05
N GLY A 309 32.91 -19.40 9.45
CA GLY A 309 33.75 -19.30 10.65
C GLY A 309 34.86 -18.25 10.50
N PHE A 310 35.52 -17.89 11.61
CA PHE A 310 36.53 -16.81 11.61
C PHE A 310 37.96 -17.24 11.28
N ASN A 311 38.14 -18.48 10.81
CA ASN A 311 39.44 -19.01 10.38
C ASN A 311 39.44 -19.24 8.87
N ALA A 312 40.62 -19.18 8.24
CA ALA A 312 40.73 -19.29 6.79
C ALA A 312 40.20 -20.62 6.20
N SER A 313 40.12 -21.68 7.00
CA SER A 313 39.56 -22.99 6.60
C SER A 313 38.03 -23.08 6.73
N THR A 314 37.40 -22.24 7.55
CA THR A 314 35.96 -22.30 7.85
C THR A 314 35.18 -21.09 7.36
N ALA A 315 35.87 -19.98 7.08
CA ALA A 315 35.32 -18.79 6.44
C ALA A 315 34.73 -19.11 5.06
N PHE A 316 33.79 -18.31 4.59
CA PHE A 316 33.27 -18.45 3.23
C PHE A 316 34.31 -18.05 2.18
N THR A 317 34.35 -18.76 1.05
CA THR A 317 35.26 -18.44 -0.06
C THR A 317 34.60 -17.40 -0.98
N GLY A 318 34.49 -16.16 -0.50
CA GLY A 318 33.74 -15.09 -1.17
C GLY A 318 32.26 -15.04 -0.77
N ILE A 319 31.46 -14.37 -1.60
CA ILE A 319 30.03 -14.13 -1.40
C ILE A 319 29.20 -14.66 -2.58
N SER A 320 27.92 -14.90 -2.34
CA SER A 320 26.96 -15.41 -3.33
C SER A 320 25.55 -14.88 -3.03
N GLU A 321 24.55 -15.23 -3.84
CA GLU A 321 23.16 -14.79 -3.63
C GLU A 321 22.61 -15.21 -2.27
N LYS A 322 22.84 -16.45 -1.81
CA LYS A 322 22.41 -16.90 -0.47
C LYS A 322 23.33 -16.40 0.64
N ASN A 323 24.62 -16.26 0.36
CA ASN A 323 25.63 -15.82 1.32
C ASN A 323 26.10 -14.39 1.05
N PHE A 324 25.16 -13.44 1.11
CA PHE A 324 25.42 -12.04 0.74
C PHE A 324 25.89 -11.18 1.93
N TYR A 325 27.16 -11.35 2.30
CA TYR A 325 27.81 -10.70 3.46
C TYR A 325 28.96 -9.77 3.03
N MET A 326 28.74 -8.45 3.01
CA MET A 326 29.76 -7.47 2.59
C MET A 326 30.02 -6.35 3.60
N THR A 327 29.02 -5.99 4.40
CA THR A 327 29.10 -4.82 5.28
C THR A 327 30.07 -5.13 6.42
N PRO A 328 31.14 -4.35 6.61
CA PRO A 328 32.09 -4.58 7.70
C PRO A 328 31.42 -4.61 9.07
N LYS A 329 31.83 -5.52 9.95
CA LYS A 329 31.32 -5.55 11.34
C LYS A 329 31.51 -4.21 12.04
N GLU A 330 32.68 -3.63 11.88
CA GLU A 330 33.10 -2.34 12.46
C GLU A 330 32.28 -1.12 12.02
N PHE A 331 31.56 -1.20 10.91
CA PHE A 331 30.63 -0.14 10.52
C PHE A 331 29.50 0.04 11.55
N PHE A 332 29.12 -1.06 12.20
CA PHE A 332 28.15 -1.07 13.29
C PHE A 332 28.89 -1.03 14.64
N GLY A 333 28.32 -0.34 15.62
CA GLY A 333 28.98 -0.11 16.91
C GLY A 333 29.06 -1.36 17.81
N GLU A 334 30.02 -1.35 18.75
CA GLU A 334 30.13 -2.35 19.81
C GLU A 334 29.07 -2.20 20.93
N ILE A 335 28.94 -3.30 21.68
CA ILE A 335 27.86 -3.83 22.53
C ILE A 335 27.62 -3.05 23.84
N GLY A 336 26.38 -3.08 24.34
CA GLY A 336 26.05 -2.65 25.72
C GLY A 336 24.56 -2.66 26.10
N HIS A 337 23.67 -2.81 25.13
CA HIS A 337 22.21 -2.93 25.34
C HIS A 337 21.78 -4.34 24.91
N PRO A 338 20.84 -5.01 25.59
CA PRO A 338 20.41 -6.38 25.28
C PRO A 338 19.88 -6.60 23.85
N VAL A 339 19.60 -5.52 23.09
CA VAL A 339 19.20 -5.53 21.68
C VAL A 339 20.41 -5.67 20.72
N TYR A 340 21.64 -5.45 21.19
CA TYR A 340 22.87 -5.42 20.37
C TYR A 340 23.59 -6.78 20.24
N LYS A 341 23.12 -7.84 20.90
CA LYS A 341 23.62 -9.21 20.66
C LYS A 341 23.35 -9.73 19.25
N GLU A 342 22.28 -9.25 18.59
CA GLU A 342 21.90 -9.71 17.23
C GLU A 342 23.01 -9.49 16.19
N ALA A 343 23.79 -8.41 16.27
CA ALA A 343 24.83 -8.11 15.27
C ALA A 343 26.10 -8.97 15.43
N GLU A 344 26.43 -9.33 16.67
CA GLU A 344 27.56 -10.21 16.97
C GLU A 344 27.29 -11.66 16.61
N GLU A 345 26.10 -12.15 16.93
CA GLU A 345 25.65 -13.51 16.61
C GLU A 345 25.51 -13.74 15.09
N SER A 346 25.38 -12.65 14.32
CA SER A 346 25.15 -12.70 12.87
C SER A 346 26.40 -12.43 12.01
N ALA A 347 27.54 -12.13 12.61
CA ALA A 347 28.77 -11.85 11.86
C ALA A 347 29.39 -13.15 11.35
N VAL A 348 29.87 -13.14 10.11
CA VAL A 348 30.55 -14.28 9.48
C VAL A 348 31.91 -13.87 8.95
N GLY A 349 32.82 -14.84 8.85
CA GLY A 349 34.10 -14.70 8.17
C GLY A 349 33.96 -14.97 6.67
N VAL A 350 34.47 -14.05 5.85
CA VAL A 350 34.55 -14.21 4.39
C VAL A 350 35.98 -13.94 3.94
N LEU A 351 36.51 -14.78 3.05
CA LEU A 351 37.81 -14.58 2.44
C LEU A 351 37.77 -13.49 1.37
N ASP A 352 38.70 -12.55 1.46
CA ASP A 352 38.98 -11.60 0.38
C ASP A 352 39.89 -12.21 -0.71
N HIS A 353 40.23 -11.43 -1.74
CA HIS A 353 41.16 -11.86 -2.80
C HIS A 353 42.56 -12.24 -2.32
N HIS A 354 42.97 -11.74 -1.16
CA HIS A 354 44.28 -12.01 -0.56
C HIS A 354 44.21 -13.17 0.45
N HIS A 355 43.08 -13.88 0.52
CA HIS A 355 42.81 -14.94 1.50
C HIS A 355 42.83 -14.49 2.97
N ASN A 356 42.64 -13.19 3.24
CA ASN A 356 42.43 -12.71 4.60
C ASN A 356 40.96 -12.91 4.98
N VAL A 357 40.73 -13.28 6.24
CA VAL A 357 39.38 -13.42 6.77
C VAL A 357 38.85 -12.05 7.19
N GLN A 358 37.81 -11.60 6.50
CA GLN A 358 37.10 -10.36 6.79
C GLN A 358 35.83 -10.65 7.60
N LYS A 359 35.62 -9.88 8.67
CA LYS A 359 34.42 -9.99 9.51
C LYS A 359 33.32 -9.08 8.97
N VAL A 360 32.25 -9.69 8.47
CA VAL A 360 31.19 -8.99 7.75
C VAL A 360 29.81 -9.43 8.22
N LEU A 361 28.82 -8.59 7.96
CA LEU A 361 27.40 -8.82 8.23
C LEU A 361 26.59 -8.89 6.93
N PRO A 362 25.39 -9.53 6.99
CA PRO A 362 24.52 -9.60 5.83
C PRO A 362 24.16 -8.20 5.31
N SER A 363 24.38 -7.94 4.04
CA SER A 363 24.21 -6.59 3.45
C SER A 363 22.83 -6.36 2.83
N GLY A 364 21.98 -7.40 2.87
CA GLY A 364 20.61 -7.37 2.38
C GLY A 364 19.68 -6.45 3.17
N THR A 365 18.45 -6.33 2.67
CA THR A 365 17.42 -5.49 3.26
C THR A 365 16.97 -6.01 4.63
N ARG A 366 16.98 -5.15 5.65
CA ARG A 366 16.56 -5.47 7.03
C ARG A 366 15.37 -4.63 7.45
N VAL A 367 14.60 -5.07 8.44
CA VAL A 367 13.58 -4.20 9.06
C VAL A 367 14.26 -3.07 9.83
N PHE A 368 15.27 -3.45 10.63
CA PHE A 368 16.15 -2.51 11.30
C PHE A 368 17.60 -2.81 10.92
N LEU A 369 18.35 -1.77 10.59
CA LEU A 369 19.80 -1.86 10.59
C LEU A 369 20.31 -2.04 12.03
N PRO A 370 21.43 -2.75 12.24
CA PRO A 370 22.16 -2.67 13.49
C PRO A 370 22.51 -1.21 13.83
N SER A 371 22.83 -0.97 15.10
CA SER A 371 23.15 0.39 15.54
C SER A 371 24.41 0.91 14.85
N ILE A 372 24.32 2.11 14.28
CA ILE A 372 25.45 2.80 13.67
C ILE A 372 25.97 3.83 14.69
N PRO A 373 27.28 3.86 15.01
CA PRO A 373 27.85 4.83 15.95
C PRO A 373 27.47 6.27 15.58
N GLY A 374 27.01 7.05 16.56
CA GLY A 374 26.58 8.44 16.35
C GLY A 374 25.23 8.64 15.65
N VAL A 375 24.60 7.56 15.16
CA VAL A 375 23.29 7.63 14.45
C VAL A 375 22.20 6.89 15.23
N GLY A 376 22.53 5.71 15.76
CA GLY A 376 21.61 4.81 16.44
C GLY A 376 21.01 3.76 15.51
N ARG A 377 19.87 3.19 15.92
CA ARG A 377 19.14 2.15 15.18
C ARG A 377 18.20 2.78 14.16
N LEU A 378 18.16 2.22 12.96
CA LEU A 378 17.41 2.77 11.84
C LEU A 378 16.42 1.74 11.29
N ARG A 379 15.14 2.12 11.15
CA ARG A 379 14.10 1.29 10.50
C ARG A 379 14.07 1.56 9.00
N THR A 380 14.37 0.57 8.19
CA THR A 380 14.38 0.66 6.72
C THR A 380 13.17 0.03 6.05
N ARG A 381 12.37 -0.78 6.77
CA ARG A 381 11.13 -1.38 6.25
C ARG A 381 9.92 -0.95 7.07
N TYR A 382 8.88 -0.49 6.38
CA TYR A 382 7.61 -0.07 6.94
C TYR A 382 6.51 -0.95 6.33
N PRO A 383 6.18 -2.08 6.97
CA PRO A 383 5.10 -2.94 6.51
C PRO A 383 3.77 -2.20 6.57
N ILE A 384 3.08 -2.14 5.44
CA ILE A 384 1.73 -1.64 5.31
C ILE A 384 0.81 -2.80 5.67
N ALA A 385 -0.18 -2.62 6.56
CA ALA A 385 -1.10 -3.72 6.83
C ALA A 385 -2.11 -3.85 5.68
N PRO A 386 -2.24 -5.01 5.04
CA PRO A 386 -3.41 -5.30 4.23
C PRO A 386 -4.49 -5.89 5.16
N LEU A 387 -5.43 -5.08 5.62
CA LEU A 387 -6.50 -5.56 6.49
C LEU A 387 -7.75 -5.85 5.67
N PHE A 388 -7.75 -7.00 4.98
CA PHE A 388 -8.93 -7.56 4.30
C PHE A 388 -10.18 -7.67 5.21
N ARG A 389 -10.00 -7.63 6.55
CA ARG A 389 -11.08 -7.74 7.53
C ARG A 389 -11.89 -6.46 7.71
N GLU A 390 -11.41 -5.31 7.23
CA GLU A 390 -12.10 -4.00 7.34
C GLU A 390 -13.49 -3.97 6.71
N GLY A 391 -13.75 -4.81 5.70
CA GLY A 391 -15.07 -4.92 5.08
C GLY A 391 -16.15 -5.54 5.97
N SER A 392 -15.77 -6.30 7.00
CA SER A 392 -16.72 -6.99 7.89
C SER A 392 -17.40 -6.01 8.84
N SER A 393 -18.74 -6.11 8.97
CA SER A 393 -19.48 -5.31 9.95
C SER A 393 -18.94 -5.49 11.36
N VAL A 394 -18.59 -6.72 11.74
CA VAL A 394 -17.99 -7.01 13.06
C VAL A 394 -16.67 -6.29 13.26
N TYR A 395 -15.84 -6.20 12.22
CA TYR A 395 -14.57 -5.49 12.32
C TYR A 395 -14.80 -4.00 12.47
N LYS A 396 -15.67 -3.41 11.66
CA LYS A 396 -16.01 -1.97 11.71
C LYS A 396 -16.54 -1.56 13.09
N GLU A 397 -17.49 -2.32 13.62
CA GLU A 397 -18.03 -2.09 14.97
C GLU A 397 -16.97 -2.27 16.06
N LEU A 398 -16.10 -3.28 15.95
CA LEU A 398 -15.03 -3.50 16.91
C LEU A 398 -13.98 -2.38 16.86
N ASP A 399 -13.64 -1.89 15.67
CA ASP A 399 -12.65 -0.83 15.51
C ASP A 399 -13.20 0.51 16.00
N ALA A 400 -14.45 0.83 15.67
CA ALA A 400 -15.18 1.97 16.24
C ALA A 400 -15.25 1.88 17.78
N LEU A 401 -15.49 0.68 18.33
CA LEU A 401 -15.45 0.47 19.78
C LEU A 401 -14.06 0.71 20.38
N LYS A 402 -12.98 0.30 19.71
CA LYS A 402 -11.61 0.61 20.18
C LYS A 402 -11.37 2.11 20.20
N GLU A 403 -11.79 2.83 19.16
CA GLU A 403 -11.66 4.28 19.08
C GLU A 403 -12.44 4.97 20.21
N LEU A 404 -13.71 4.58 20.41
CA LEU A 404 -14.54 5.01 21.53
C LEU A 404 -13.87 4.80 22.89
N VAL A 405 -13.25 3.64 23.12
CA VAL A 405 -12.59 3.33 24.40
C VAL A 405 -11.29 4.10 24.57
N ASN A 406 -10.47 4.21 23.50
CA ASN A 406 -9.19 4.91 23.54
C ASN A 406 -9.36 6.44 23.69
N PHE A 407 -10.45 6.99 23.15
CA PHE A 407 -10.75 8.42 23.14
C PHE A 407 -12.13 8.69 23.75
N ILE A 408 -12.39 8.06 24.90
CA ILE A 408 -13.71 8.08 25.54
C ILE A 408 -14.18 9.47 25.92
N ASP A 409 -13.24 10.37 26.23
CA ASP A 409 -13.55 11.75 26.55
C ASP A 409 -14.14 12.42 25.30
N SER A 410 -13.43 12.39 24.15
CA SER A 410 -13.85 13.08 22.93
C SER A 410 -15.06 12.47 22.25
N HIS A 411 -15.35 11.20 22.49
CA HIS A 411 -16.47 10.48 21.90
C HIS A 411 -17.58 10.16 22.91
N SER A 412 -17.56 10.78 24.09
CA SER A 412 -18.56 10.56 25.14
C SER A 412 -20.00 10.87 24.67
N ASN A 413 -20.16 11.77 23.69
CA ASN A 413 -21.44 12.09 23.04
C ASN A 413 -22.02 10.95 22.18
N LEU A 414 -21.19 9.99 21.73
CA LEU A 414 -21.63 8.82 20.97
C LEU A 414 -22.11 7.68 21.89
N LEU A 415 -21.82 7.75 23.19
CA LEU A 415 -22.26 6.76 24.18
C LEU A 415 -23.71 7.06 24.62
N GLN A 416 -24.54 6.02 24.70
CA GLN A 416 -25.91 6.16 25.21
C GLN A 416 -25.93 6.65 26.66
N ASP A 417 -25.06 6.07 27.50
CA ASP A 417 -24.83 6.48 28.89
C ASP A 417 -23.33 6.76 29.08
N PRO A 418 -22.88 8.02 29.00
CA PRO A 418 -21.47 8.34 29.17
C PRO A 418 -21.02 8.05 30.61
N PRO A 419 -19.83 7.44 30.81
CA PRO A 419 -19.33 7.15 32.14
C PRO A 419 -19.09 8.44 32.93
N SER A 420 -19.41 8.41 34.22
CA SER A 420 -19.40 9.56 35.15
C SER A 420 -18.01 10.15 35.45
N LEU A 421 -16.97 9.73 34.73
CA LEU A 421 -15.57 9.88 35.14
C LEU A 421 -14.93 11.23 34.77
N VAL A 422 -15.51 12.08 33.92
CA VAL A 422 -14.77 13.26 33.42
C VAL A 422 -15.63 14.54 33.37
N GLY A 423 -15.19 15.54 34.15
CA GLY A 423 -15.84 16.84 34.35
C GLY A 423 -15.69 17.86 33.21
N LYS A 424 -15.40 17.43 31.99
CA LYS A 424 -15.54 18.25 30.77
C LYS A 424 -15.83 17.31 29.61
N VAL A 425 -17.07 17.35 29.11
CA VAL A 425 -17.44 16.78 27.82
C VAL A 425 -16.71 17.61 26.75
N PRO A 426 -15.73 17.07 26.02
CA PRO A 426 -15.27 17.68 24.79
C PRO A 426 -16.46 17.65 23.83
N GLN A 427 -16.98 18.81 23.45
CA GLN A 427 -17.91 18.88 22.34
C GLN A 427 -17.10 18.57 21.08
N LEU A 428 -17.26 17.37 20.52
CA LEU A 428 -16.88 17.13 19.15
C LEU A 428 -17.71 18.11 18.30
N GLN A 429 -17.04 19.12 17.75
CA GLN A 429 -17.70 20.09 16.88
C GLN A 429 -18.14 19.35 15.61
N PRO A 430 -19.39 19.54 15.15
CA PRO A 430 -19.83 18.94 13.91
C PRO A 430 -18.93 19.39 12.75
N ASP A 431 -18.81 18.55 11.73
CA ASP A 431 -18.11 18.90 10.50
C ASP A 431 -18.66 20.22 9.96
N ALA A 432 -17.75 21.09 9.55
CA ALA A 432 -18.13 22.35 8.94
C ALA A 432 -18.78 22.06 7.59
N HIS A 433 -20.06 22.42 7.50
CA HIS A 433 -20.87 22.20 6.33
C HIS A 433 -20.81 23.45 5.44
N PHE A 434 -20.54 23.24 4.15
CA PHE A 434 -20.50 24.30 3.16
C PHE A 434 -21.36 23.95 1.97
N ARG A 435 -21.75 24.99 1.24
CA ARG A 435 -22.51 24.89 0.00
C ARG A 435 -21.87 25.74 -1.09
N THR A 436 -21.80 25.22 -2.31
CA THR A 436 -21.38 25.97 -3.50
C THR A 436 -22.45 26.97 -3.91
N THR A 437 -22.07 28.02 -4.64
CA THR A 437 -23.05 28.88 -5.31
C THR A 437 -23.85 28.12 -6.34
N LEU A 438 -25.05 28.55 -6.71
CA LEU A 438 -25.81 27.92 -7.79
C LEU A 438 -25.00 27.84 -9.11
N ALA A 439 -24.97 26.67 -9.73
CA ALA A 439 -24.39 26.45 -11.05
C ALA A 439 -25.10 27.32 -12.10
N THR A 440 -24.31 27.92 -12.99
CA THR A 440 -24.82 28.81 -14.04
C THR A 440 -24.79 28.19 -15.44
N LYS A 441 -24.22 26.99 -15.60
CA LYS A 441 -24.14 26.33 -16.91
C LYS A 441 -25.13 25.19 -17.03
N ASP A 442 -25.59 25.00 -18.26
CA ASP A 442 -26.52 23.96 -18.67
C ASP A 442 -25.96 23.28 -19.94
N PRO A 443 -25.81 21.94 -19.96
CA PRO A 443 -26.03 20.98 -18.87
C PRO A 443 -24.95 21.08 -17.77
N PRO A 444 -25.27 20.75 -16.50
CA PRO A 444 -26.42 19.96 -16.04
C PRO A 444 -27.61 20.79 -15.49
N GLY A 445 -27.55 22.11 -15.54
CA GLY A 445 -28.62 23.00 -15.08
C GLY A 445 -28.40 23.52 -13.67
N ARG A 446 -29.35 24.30 -13.14
CA ARG A 446 -29.22 24.93 -11.82
C ARG A 446 -29.22 23.89 -10.69
N HIS A 447 -28.13 23.84 -9.95
CA HIS A 447 -27.97 23.05 -8.72
C HIS A 447 -26.85 23.66 -7.87
N TYR A 448 -26.61 23.12 -6.68
CA TYR A 448 -25.47 23.42 -5.82
C TYR A 448 -24.96 22.10 -5.27
N HIS A 449 -23.72 22.06 -4.77
CA HIS A 449 -23.25 20.94 -3.97
C HIS A 449 -23.02 21.35 -2.54
N GLU A 450 -23.12 20.38 -1.65
CA GLU A 450 -22.69 20.51 -0.27
C GLU A 450 -21.32 19.86 -0.10
N LEU A 451 -20.59 20.24 0.93
CA LEU A 451 -19.36 19.57 1.30
C LEU A 451 -19.19 19.67 2.81
N PHE A 452 -18.60 18.63 3.38
CA PHE A 452 -18.34 18.52 4.79
C PHE A 452 -16.82 18.47 4.96
N ILE A 453 -16.30 19.33 5.81
CA ILE A 453 -14.90 19.26 6.23
C ILE A 453 -14.85 19.07 7.73
N GLU A 454 -13.98 18.19 8.17
CA GLU A 454 -13.74 17.99 9.59
C GLU A 454 -13.32 19.30 10.26
N HIS A 455 -13.66 19.47 11.53
CA HIS A 455 -13.33 20.70 12.27
C HIS A 455 -11.82 21.01 12.26
N ALA A 456 -10.96 20.00 12.29
CA ALA A 456 -9.52 20.18 12.18
C ALA A 456 -9.08 20.80 10.85
N ASP A 457 -9.73 20.41 9.74
CA ASP A 457 -9.48 20.95 8.41
C ASP A 457 -10.09 22.33 8.22
N TYR A 458 -11.24 22.59 8.86
CA TYR A 458 -11.81 23.94 8.97
C TYR A 458 -10.81 24.92 9.60
N GLU A 459 -10.22 24.56 10.75
CA GLU A 459 -9.22 25.38 11.43
C GLU A 459 -7.95 25.60 10.60
N ARG A 460 -7.57 24.61 9.80
CA ARG A 460 -6.42 24.72 8.88
C ARG A 460 -6.72 25.63 7.70
N ALA A 461 -7.89 25.50 7.10
CA ALA A 461 -8.31 26.36 6.02
C ALA A 461 -8.44 27.83 6.46
N LEU A 462 -8.87 28.08 7.71
CA LEU A 462 -8.82 29.42 8.33
C LEU A 462 -7.42 30.02 8.39
N ARG A 463 -6.36 29.19 8.43
CA ARG A 463 -4.95 29.60 8.35
C ARG A 463 -4.40 29.67 6.92
N HIS A 464 -5.28 29.76 5.93
CA HIS A 464 -4.94 29.83 4.50
C HIS A 464 -4.33 28.55 3.93
N GLU A 465 -4.46 27.41 4.61
CA GLU A 465 -4.13 26.12 4.01
C GLU A 465 -5.20 25.72 2.99
N LYS A 466 -4.76 24.97 1.97
CA LYS A 466 -5.60 24.44 0.90
C LYS A 466 -6.05 23.02 1.24
N ILE A 467 -7.35 22.80 1.35
CA ILE A 467 -7.94 21.51 1.70
C ILE A 467 -8.67 20.95 0.49
N THR A 468 -8.45 19.67 0.15
CA THR A 468 -9.10 19.03 -0.99
C THR A 468 -10.19 18.08 -0.49
N VAL A 469 -11.42 18.30 -0.94
CA VAL A 469 -12.63 17.61 -0.48
C VAL A 469 -13.50 17.23 -1.68
N GLU A 470 -14.18 16.08 -1.59
CA GLU A 470 -15.21 15.69 -2.55
C GLU A 470 -16.55 16.31 -2.11
N THR A 471 -17.24 16.98 -3.03
CA THR A 471 -18.57 17.51 -2.75
C THR A 471 -19.62 16.39 -2.74
N THR A 472 -20.76 16.62 -2.10
CA THR A 472 -21.95 15.80 -2.26
C THR A 472 -22.37 15.76 -3.70
N GLN A 473 -23.13 14.72 -4.04
CA GLN A 473 -23.64 14.56 -5.38
C GLN A 473 -24.92 15.35 -5.57
N GLU A 474 -24.92 16.25 -6.55
CA GLU A 474 -26.11 16.96 -7.00
C GLU A 474 -26.15 17.05 -8.51
N SER A 475 -27.36 17.04 -9.08
CA SER A 475 -27.57 16.95 -10.53
C SER A 475 -26.66 15.91 -11.23
N SER A 476 -26.55 14.73 -10.61
CA SER A 476 -25.85 13.56 -11.15
C SER A 476 -24.33 13.71 -11.34
N HIS A 477 -23.65 14.58 -10.59
CA HIS A 477 -22.19 14.62 -10.54
C HIS A 477 -21.66 15.10 -9.18
N THR A 478 -20.34 15.02 -8.99
CA THR A 478 -19.59 15.54 -7.84
C THR A 478 -18.37 16.32 -8.34
N HIS A 479 -17.81 17.19 -7.49
CA HIS A 479 -16.55 17.86 -7.72
C HIS A 479 -15.49 17.44 -6.69
N MET A 480 -14.24 17.34 -7.12
CA MET A 480 -13.09 17.41 -6.20
C MET A 480 -12.65 18.86 -6.11
N VAL A 481 -12.93 19.53 -4.99
CA VAL A 481 -12.63 20.95 -4.80
C VAL A 481 -11.46 21.15 -3.85
N GLU A 482 -10.53 22.04 -4.20
CA GLU A 482 -9.52 22.59 -3.30
C GLU A 482 -10.08 23.90 -2.73
N ILE A 483 -10.18 24.01 -1.42
CA ILE A 483 -10.81 25.13 -0.70
C ILE A 483 -9.81 25.80 0.24
N THR A 484 -10.00 27.10 0.51
CA THR A 484 -9.27 27.84 1.54
C THR A 484 -10.11 29.03 2.04
N TYR A 485 -9.71 29.63 3.16
CA TYR A 485 -10.31 30.88 3.65
C TYR A 485 -9.50 32.07 3.15
N ASP A 486 -10.15 33.05 2.52
CA ASP A 486 -9.52 34.32 2.14
C ASP A 486 -9.70 35.35 3.26
N SER A 487 -8.59 35.73 3.92
CA SER A 487 -8.61 36.73 5.00
C SER A 487 -8.90 38.16 4.54
N HIS A 488 -8.66 38.49 3.26
CA HIS A 488 -8.91 39.84 2.76
C HIS A 488 -10.40 40.08 2.47
N SER A 489 -11.06 39.09 1.87
CA SER A 489 -12.48 39.18 1.53
C SER A 489 -13.40 38.57 2.59
N HIS A 490 -12.84 37.90 3.59
CA HIS A 490 -13.56 37.15 4.63
C HIS A 490 -14.52 36.08 4.07
N HIS A 491 -14.19 35.52 2.91
CA HIS A 491 -14.98 34.51 2.23
C HIS A 491 -14.25 33.17 2.11
N TRP A 492 -15.02 32.09 2.09
CA TRP A 492 -14.52 30.77 1.75
C TRP A 492 -14.46 30.63 0.24
N VAL A 493 -13.31 30.22 -0.28
CA VAL A 493 -13.07 30.18 -1.71
C VAL A 493 -12.56 28.83 -2.20
N ILE A 494 -13.02 28.45 -3.39
CA ILE A 494 -12.52 27.32 -4.17
C ILE A 494 -11.33 27.82 -4.98
N THR A 495 -10.14 27.26 -4.71
CA THR A 495 -8.91 27.60 -5.45
C THR A 495 -8.72 26.71 -6.67
N GLN A 496 -9.20 25.46 -6.61
CA GLN A 496 -9.27 24.55 -7.74
C GLN A 496 -10.52 23.69 -7.70
N CYS A 497 -11.04 23.32 -8.86
CA CYS A 497 -12.21 22.47 -9.02
C CYS A 497 -11.92 21.45 -10.12
N ASP A 498 -11.86 20.16 -9.74
CA ASP A 498 -11.44 19.05 -10.60
C ASP A 498 -10.07 19.26 -11.30
N GLY A 499 -9.15 19.98 -10.65
CA GLY A 499 -7.83 20.32 -11.18
C GLY A 499 -7.78 21.58 -12.07
N GLU A 500 -8.91 22.28 -12.24
CA GLU A 500 -9.02 23.54 -12.99
C GLU A 500 -9.23 24.74 -12.04
N GLN A 501 -9.04 25.98 -12.49
CA GLN A 501 -9.25 27.18 -11.65
C GLN A 501 -10.72 27.48 -11.31
N HIS A 502 -11.65 27.01 -12.15
CA HIS A 502 -13.08 27.25 -12.00
C HIS A 502 -13.86 25.96 -12.22
N CYS A 503 -14.95 25.80 -11.47
CA CYS A 503 -15.84 24.66 -11.67
C CYS A 503 -16.50 24.73 -13.04
N TRP A 504 -16.60 23.58 -13.66
CA TRP A 504 -16.89 23.50 -15.07
C TRP A 504 -18.35 23.71 -15.43
N ASP A 505 -19.22 23.42 -14.48
CA ASP A 505 -20.68 23.58 -14.43
C ASP A 505 -21.08 25.02 -14.01
N GLY A 506 -20.10 25.88 -13.73
CA GLY A 506 -20.31 27.30 -13.54
C GLY A 506 -20.58 27.71 -12.10
N HIS A 507 -20.26 26.88 -11.11
CA HIS A 507 -20.11 27.39 -9.75
C HIS A 507 -19.04 28.49 -9.72
N SER A 508 -19.35 29.59 -9.05
CA SER A 508 -18.34 30.57 -8.68
C SER A 508 -17.35 29.94 -7.71
N ASN A 509 -16.19 30.56 -7.56
CA ASN A 509 -15.20 30.13 -6.59
C ASN A 509 -15.58 30.48 -5.15
N MET A 510 -16.84 30.83 -4.84
CA MET A 510 -17.27 31.13 -3.49
C MET A 510 -18.02 29.95 -2.86
N LEU A 511 -17.75 29.73 -1.56
CA LEU A 511 -18.45 28.79 -0.72
C LEU A 511 -19.18 29.55 0.39
N THR A 512 -20.40 29.09 0.68
CA THR A 512 -21.20 29.58 1.80
C THR A 512 -21.16 28.55 2.90
N LYS A 513 -20.72 28.93 4.11
CA LYS A 513 -20.85 28.06 5.28
C LYS A 513 -22.33 27.94 5.65
N ILE A 514 -22.80 26.72 5.85
CA ILE A 514 -24.13 26.38 6.32
C ILE A 514 -23.95 26.03 7.80
N ASP A 515 -24.56 26.81 8.69
CA ASP A 515 -24.51 26.56 10.14
C ASP A 515 -25.50 25.48 10.58
#